data_AF-A0A3D4FJM2-F1
#
_entry.id   AF-A0A3D4FJM2-F1
#
_cell.length_a   1.000
_cell.length_b   1.000
_cell.length_c   1.000
_cell.angle_alpha   90.00
_cell.angle_beta   90.00
_cell.angle_gamma   90.00
#
_symmetry.space_group_name_H-M   'P 1'
#
loop_
_entity.id
_entity.type
_entity.pdbx_description
1 polymer ?
#
loop_
_entity_poly.entity_id
_entity_poly.type
_entity_poly.pdbx_seq_one_letter_code
_entity_poly.pdbx_strand_id
1 'polypeptide(L)'
;MKVEILIFLIIMIITYIPLFFIQKFSQRAVFYGVRIPIGFEKKEDLIKEDKNYKRNLNICFLITCILSILIMIKVSEDYWTPILIFSTFLFIFESNWYFYKANKRVKTIKKRENWEDLLTNENIVVVDIKAKSRNYENLSKWYFAPPILLFLLVFFMALRNWKEVEIIGLISFLFTIIVLFFSFLSISKSKQNLNGGNIKDIRVQSMKFRRIMSIFIITITYAIAILFTATNLGNMNLISTKNEFIITTTMIIFSVILSFALVVYSYKVGQSGKN
;
A
#
# COMPACT_ATOMS: atom_id res chain seq x y z
N MET A 1 2.70 -28.88 6.50
CA MET A 1 1.44 -28.69 5.72
C MET A 1 0.36 -27.77 6.33
N LYS A 2 -0.14 -27.97 7.57
CA LYS A 2 -1.27 -27.16 8.09
C LYS A 2 -0.90 -25.70 8.42
N VAL A 3 0.32 -25.48 8.93
CA VAL A 3 0.79 -24.16 9.36
C VAL A 3 1.08 -23.27 8.15
N GLU A 4 1.57 -23.87 7.08
CA GLU A 4 2.01 -23.21 5.85
C GLU A 4 0.81 -22.82 5.00
N ILE A 5 -0.22 -23.66 4.93
CA ILE A 5 -1.52 -23.29 4.35
C ILE A 5 -2.15 -22.13 5.14
N LEU A 6 -2.03 -22.14 6.47
CA LEU A 6 -2.52 -21.03 7.30
C LEU A 6 -1.76 -19.73 6.99
N ILE A 7 -0.43 -19.78 6.89
CA ILE A 7 0.41 -18.63 6.51
C ILE A 7 0.01 -18.12 5.12
N PHE A 8 -0.17 -19.02 4.14
CA PHE A 8 -0.64 -18.69 2.80
C PHE A 8 -1.97 -17.92 2.84
N LEU A 9 -2.97 -18.44 3.57
CA LEU A 9 -4.27 -17.80 3.69
C LEU A 9 -4.18 -16.42 4.33
N ILE A 10 -3.35 -16.26 5.37
CA ILE A 10 -3.13 -14.96 6.02
C ILE A 10 -2.57 -13.94 5.02
N ILE A 11 -1.56 -14.32 4.23
CA ILE A 11 -0.95 -13.43 3.22
C ILE A 11 -1.95 -13.05 2.13
N MET A 12 -2.75 -14.01 1.66
CA MET A 12 -3.80 -13.76 0.68
C MET A 12 -4.87 -12.80 1.22
N ILE A 13 -5.31 -12.98 2.48
CA ILE A 13 -6.28 -12.08 3.13
C ILE A 13 -5.71 -10.66 3.28
N ILE A 14 -4.45 -10.53 3.71
CA ILE A 14 -3.77 -9.23 3.82
C ILE A 14 -3.74 -8.52 2.47
N THR A 15 -3.51 -9.26 1.38
CA THR A 15 -3.50 -8.71 0.01
C THR A 15 -4.91 -8.30 -0.46
N TYR A 16 -5.93 -9.07 -0.08
CA TYR A 16 -7.33 -8.83 -0.46
C TYR A 16 -7.95 -7.58 0.19
N ILE A 17 -7.69 -7.32 1.47
CA ILE A 17 -8.34 -6.26 2.24
C ILE A 17 -8.18 -4.86 1.58
N PRO A 18 -6.96 -4.41 1.21
CA PRO A 18 -6.78 -3.10 0.56
C PRO A 18 -7.55 -2.97 -0.76
N LEU A 19 -7.59 -4.05 -1.55
CA LEU A 19 -8.25 -4.08 -2.85
C LEU A 19 -9.78 -4.02 -2.70
N PHE A 20 -10.33 -4.73 -1.71
CA PHE A 20 -11.77 -4.69 -1.42
C PHE A 20 -12.24 -3.29 -0.99
N PHE A 21 -11.40 -2.55 -0.26
CA PHE A 21 -11.69 -1.21 0.24
C PHE A 21 -11.12 -0.08 -0.64
N ILE A 22 -10.60 -0.38 -1.83
CA ILE A 22 -9.92 0.60 -2.69
C ILE A 22 -10.76 1.86 -2.96
N GLN A 23 -12.06 1.70 -3.23
CA GLN A 23 -12.97 2.82 -3.45
C GLN A 23 -13.23 3.63 -2.17
N LYS A 24 -13.27 2.99 -1.00
CA LYS A 24 -13.42 3.71 0.28
C LYS A 24 -12.18 4.52 0.62
N PHE A 25 -11.00 4.04 0.23
CA PHE A 25 -9.74 4.77 0.39
C PHE A 25 -9.54 5.88 -0.65
N SER A 26 -10.27 5.83 -1.77
CA SER A 26 -10.31 6.90 -2.78
C SER A 26 -10.92 8.20 -2.26
N GLN A 27 -10.60 9.30 -2.94
CA GLN A 27 -11.24 10.61 -2.73
C GLN A 27 -12.72 10.54 -3.10
N ARG A 28 -13.56 11.30 -2.40
CA ARG A 28 -15.01 11.37 -2.62
C ARG A 28 -15.40 11.71 -4.08
N ALA A 29 -14.68 12.66 -4.67
CA ALA A 29 -14.83 13.05 -6.07
C ALA A 29 -14.21 12.07 -7.08
N VAL A 30 -13.67 10.91 -6.65
CA VAL A 30 -13.01 9.93 -7.52
C VAL A 30 -13.58 8.54 -7.31
N PHE A 31 -14.20 8.00 -8.35
CA PHE A 31 -14.82 6.68 -8.36
C PHE A 31 -14.12 5.77 -9.37
N TYR A 32 -13.42 4.73 -8.87
CA TYR A 32 -12.55 3.83 -9.65
C TYR A 32 -11.66 4.57 -10.67
N GLY A 33 -11.07 5.70 -10.24
CA GLY A 33 -10.18 6.53 -11.08
C GLY A 33 -10.88 7.52 -12.02
N VAL A 34 -12.21 7.57 -12.03
CA VAL A 34 -12.99 8.56 -12.80
C VAL A 34 -13.49 9.66 -11.87
N ARG A 35 -13.34 10.92 -12.28
CA ARG A 35 -13.84 12.06 -11.50
C ARG A 35 -15.35 12.17 -11.61
N ILE A 36 -16.03 12.33 -10.47
CA ILE A 36 -17.47 12.50 -10.36
C ILE A 36 -17.79 13.75 -9.52
N PRO A 37 -18.91 14.46 -9.80
CA PRO A 37 -19.36 15.56 -8.95
C PRO A 37 -19.65 15.09 -7.52
N ILE A 38 -19.32 15.93 -6.54
CA ILE A 38 -19.56 15.62 -5.11
C ILE A 38 -21.07 15.50 -4.87
N GLY A 39 -21.48 14.52 -4.07
CA GLY A 39 -22.89 14.24 -3.76
C GLY A 39 -23.53 13.18 -4.65
N PHE A 40 -22.96 12.89 -5.82
CA PHE A 40 -23.46 11.85 -6.72
C PHE A 40 -22.94 10.44 -6.40
N GLU A 41 -22.05 10.31 -5.41
CA GLU A 41 -21.48 9.02 -4.96
C GLU A 41 -22.53 7.96 -4.62
N LYS A 42 -23.69 8.40 -4.10
CA LYS A 42 -24.79 7.52 -3.71
C LYS A 42 -25.75 7.19 -4.86
N LYS A 43 -25.44 7.59 -6.10
CA LYS A 43 -26.26 7.25 -7.25
C LYS A 43 -26.30 5.73 -7.43
N GLU A 44 -27.48 5.20 -7.70
CA GLU A 44 -27.73 3.77 -7.73
C GLU A 44 -26.81 3.03 -8.71
N ASP A 45 -26.50 3.63 -9.87
CA ASP A 45 -25.61 3.06 -10.87
C ASP A 45 -24.16 2.91 -10.40
N LEU A 46 -23.67 3.87 -9.60
CA LEU A 46 -22.33 3.80 -9.00
C LEU A 46 -22.29 2.74 -7.90
N ILE A 47 -23.33 2.69 -7.05
CA ILE A 47 -23.45 1.65 -6.01
C ILE A 47 -23.50 0.26 -6.65
N LYS A 48 -24.25 0.08 -7.74
CA LYS A 48 -24.31 -1.17 -8.51
C LYS A 48 -22.93 -1.54 -9.04
N GLU A 49 -22.16 -0.58 -9.53
CA GLU A 49 -20.82 -0.86 -10.05
C GLU A 49 -19.80 -1.20 -8.96
N ASP A 50 -19.86 -0.57 -7.78
CA ASP A 50 -19.05 -0.95 -6.62
C ASP A 50 -19.37 -2.38 -6.15
N LYS A 51 -20.66 -2.73 -6.09
CA LYS A 51 -21.10 -4.10 -5.77
C LYS A 51 -20.60 -5.11 -6.81
N ASN A 52 -20.67 -4.76 -8.10
CA ASN A 52 -20.16 -5.62 -9.18
C ASN A 52 -18.65 -5.85 -9.07
N TYR A 53 -17.87 -4.80 -8.81
CA TYR A 53 -16.43 -4.91 -8.59
C TYR A 53 -16.13 -5.86 -7.42
N LYS A 54 -16.74 -5.62 -6.25
CA LYS A 54 -16.54 -6.44 -5.05
C LYS A 54 -16.96 -7.89 -5.24
N ARG A 55 -18.08 -8.13 -5.93
CA ARG A 55 -18.53 -9.49 -6.25
C ARG A 55 -17.50 -10.23 -7.11
N ASN A 56 -17.01 -9.58 -8.17
CA ASN A 56 -16.01 -10.20 -9.04
C ASN A 56 -14.67 -10.41 -8.31
N LEU A 57 -14.24 -9.46 -7.50
CA LEU A 57 -13.05 -9.57 -6.67
C LEU A 57 -13.15 -10.76 -5.70
N ASN A 58 -14.30 -10.95 -5.04
CA ASN A 58 -14.54 -12.08 -4.14
C ASN A 58 -14.47 -13.41 -4.87
N ILE A 59 -15.07 -13.51 -6.06
CA ILE A 59 -15.05 -14.72 -6.87
C ILE A 59 -13.61 -15.06 -7.26
N CYS A 60 -12.86 -14.09 -7.77
CA CYS A 60 -11.45 -14.29 -8.12
C CYS A 60 -10.60 -14.69 -6.93
N PHE A 61 -10.73 -13.97 -5.81
CA PHE A 61 -10.01 -14.31 -4.58
C PHE A 61 -10.24 -15.77 -4.15
N LEU A 62 -11.50 -16.21 -4.12
CA LEU A 62 -11.85 -17.58 -3.75
C LEU A 62 -11.30 -18.60 -4.76
N ILE A 63 -11.44 -18.35 -6.05
CA ILE A 63 -10.91 -19.23 -7.11
C ILE A 63 -9.39 -19.35 -7.00
N THR A 64 -8.66 -18.23 -6.89
CA THR A 64 -7.21 -18.23 -6.77
C THR A 64 -6.77 -18.99 -5.51
N CYS A 65 -7.43 -18.78 -4.36
CA CYS A 65 -7.10 -19.49 -3.12
C CYS A 65 -7.35 -21.01 -3.24
N ILE A 66 -8.53 -21.41 -3.75
CA ILE A 66 -8.89 -22.83 -3.89
C ILE A 66 -7.92 -23.53 -4.85
N LEU A 67 -7.67 -22.95 -6.03
CA LEU A 67 -6.74 -23.52 -7.00
C LEU A 67 -5.33 -23.66 -6.43
N SER A 68 -4.84 -22.63 -5.73
CA SER A 68 -3.50 -22.66 -5.13
C SER A 68 -3.39 -23.74 -4.05
N ILE A 69 -4.40 -23.87 -3.18
CA ILE A 69 -4.42 -24.92 -2.15
C ILE A 69 -4.45 -26.32 -2.78
N LEU A 70 -5.26 -26.53 -3.83
CA LEU A 70 -5.31 -27.81 -4.54
C LEU A 70 -3.95 -28.18 -5.16
N ILE A 71 -3.21 -27.20 -5.67
CA ILE A 71 -1.85 -27.41 -6.19
C ILE A 71 -0.89 -27.71 -5.05
N MET A 72 -0.92 -26.94 -3.96
CA MET A 72 -0.03 -27.14 -2.79
C MET A 72 -0.17 -28.53 -2.17
N ILE A 73 -1.37 -29.10 -2.14
CA ILE A 73 -1.60 -30.46 -1.62
C ILE A 73 -0.96 -31.53 -2.52
N LYS A 74 -0.82 -31.27 -3.83
CA LYS A 74 -0.31 -32.24 -4.81
C LYS A 74 1.20 -32.17 -5.04
N VAL A 75 1.85 -31.09 -4.64
CA VAL A 75 3.25 -30.79 -4.95
C VAL A 75 4.09 -30.82 -3.66
N SER A 76 5.38 -31.16 -3.76
CA SER A 76 6.30 -31.14 -2.62
C SER A 76 6.45 -29.74 -2.01
N GLU A 77 6.85 -29.70 -0.74
CA GLU A 77 6.91 -28.47 0.07
C GLU A 77 7.88 -27.43 -0.52
N ASP A 78 8.92 -27.87 -1.24
CA ASP A 78 9.89 -27.00 -1.92
C ASP A 78 9.25 -25.99 -2.89
N TYR A 79 8.06 -26.30 -3.43
CA TYR A 79 7.35 -25.45 -4.38
C TYR A 79 6.32 -24.52 -3.74
N TRP A 80 6.10 -24.60 -2.43
CA TRP A 80 5.05 -23.79 -1.77
C TRP A 80 5.34 -22.29 -1.83
N THR A 81 6.60 -21.88 -1.65
CA THR A 81 7.00 -20.46 -1.78
C THR A 81 6.77 -19.93 -3.19
N PRO A 82 7.23 -20.60 -4.28
CA PRO A 82 6.85 -20.24 -5.64
C PRO A 82 5.34 -20.15 -5.88
N ILE A 83 4.55 -21.09 -5.36
CA ILE A 83 3.08 -21.09 -5.51
C ILE A 83 2.46 -19.86 -4.83
N LEU A 84 2.90 -19.53 -3.61
CA LEU A 84 2.46 -18.33 -2.89
C LEU A 84 2.78 -17.05 -3.67
N ILE A 85 4.00 -16.93 -4.19
CA ILE A 85 4.42 -15.76 -4.97
C ILE A 85 3.55 -15.64 -6.23
N PHE A 86 3.44 -16.73 -7.00
CA PHE A 86 2.68 -16.74 -8.25
C PHE A 86 1.20 -16.41 -8.03
N SER A 87 0.55 -17.04 -7.05
CA SER A 87 -0.85 -16.79 -6.72
C SER A 87 -1.11 -15.35 -6.25
N THR A 88 -0.18 -14.75 -5.50
CA THR A 88 -0.27 -13.34 -5.10
C THR A 88 -0.22 -12.42 -6.32
N PHE A 89 0.74 -12.62 -7.23
CA PHE A 89 0.85 -11.83 -8.46
C PHE A 89 -0.35 -12.03 -9.39
N LEU A 90 -0.83 -13.27 -9.53
CA LEU A 90 -2.03 -13.60 -10.32
C LEU A 90 -3.24 -12.85 -9.77
N PHE A 91 -3.47 -12.90 -8.46
CA PHE A 91 -4.58 -12.20 -7.83
C PHE A 91 -4.49 -10.67 -7.99
N ILE A 92 -3.29 -10.09 -7.83
CA ILE A 92 -3.07 -8.66 -8.09
C ILE A 92 -3.40 -8.32 -9.55
N PHE A 93 -2.94 -9.12 -10.51
CA PHE A 93 -3.22 -8.91 -11.93
C PHE A 93 -4.73 -8.97 -12.22
N GLU A 94 -5.43 -9.98 -11.74
CA GLU A 94 -6.88 -10.12 -11.88
C GLU A 94 -7.62 -8.93 -11.26
N SER A 95 -7.23 -8.49 -10.06
CA SER A 95 -7.86 -7.34 -9.40
C SER A 95 -7.72 -6.03 -10.20
N ASN A 96 -6.57 -5.82 -10.85
CA ASN A 96 -6.34 -4.66 -11.72
C ASN A 96 -7.20 -4.73 -12.99
N TRP A 97 -7.42 -5.92 -13.52
CA TRP A 97 -8.34 -6.13 -14.65
C TRP A 97 -9.78 -5.72 -14.29
N TYR A 98 -10.28 -6.10 -13.11
CA TYR A 98 -11.62 -5.67 -12.68
C TYR A 98 -11.68 -4.18 -12.35
N PHE A 99 -10.61 -3.61 -11.79
CA PHE A 99 -10.53 -2.16 -11.61
C PHE A 99 -10.65 -1.42 -12.94
N TYR A 100 -9.96 -1.90 -13.98
CA TYR A 100 -10.04 -1.36 -15.33
C TYR A 100 -11.46 -1.47 -15.92
N LYS A 101 -12.13 -2.61 -15.71
CA LYS A 101 -13.53 -2.80 -16.15
C LYS A 101 -14.48 -1.81 -15.47
N ALA A 102 -14.32 -1.60 -14.15
CA ALA A 102 -15.08 -0.61 -13.40
C ALA A 102 -14.79 0.81 -13.92
N ASN A 103 -13.52 1.17 -14.12
CA ASN A 103 -13.13 2.47 -14.68
C ASN A 103 -13.82 2.75 -16.03
N LYS A 104 -13.82 1.78 -16.95
CA LYS A 104 -14.52 1.89 -18.25
C LYS A 104 -16.01 2.14 -18.09
N ARG A 105 -16.68 1.41 -17.21
CA ARG A 105 -18.13 1.56 -16.98
C ARG A 105 -18.48 2.90 -16.36
N VAL A 106 -17.68 3.36 -15.40
CA VAL A 106 -17.88 4.66 -14.76
C VAL A 106 -17.65 5.80 -15.76
N LYS A 107 -16.71 5.66 -16.71
CA LYS A 107 -16.57 6.60 -17.84
C LYS A 107 -17.83 6.64 -18.72
N THR A 108 -18.47 5.50 -18.98
CA THR A 108 -19.72 5.47 -19.74
C THR A 108 -20.85 6.17 -18.99
N ILE A 109 -20.98 5.96 -17.68
CA ILE A 109 -21.94 6.67 -16.83
C ILE A 109 -21.67 8.17 -16.88
N LYS A 110 -20.41 8.59 -16.72
CA LYS A 110 -20.00 10.00 -16.80
C LYS A 110 -20.46 10.68 -18.09
N LYS A 111 -20.28 10.00 -19.24
CA LYS A 111 -20.72 10.51 -20.55
C LYS A 111 -22.25 10.58 -20.66
N ARG A 112 -22.97 9.55 -20.20
CA ARG A 112 -24.43 9.50 -20.26
C ARG A 112 -25.09 10.60 -19.43
N GLU A 113 -24.51 10.92 -18.29
CA GLU A 113 -25.03 11.91 -17.35
C GLU A 113 -24.50 13.32 -17.60
N ASN A 114 -23.68 13.49 -18.65
CA ASN A 114 -23.05 14.74 -19.03
C ASN A 114 -22.35 15.47 -17.86
N TRP A 115 -21.71 14.70 -16.98
CA TRP A 115 -21.02 15.23 -15.79
C TRP A 115 -19.82 16.12 -16.13
N GLU A 116 -19.44 16.22 -17.40
CA GLU A 116 -18.40 17.15 -17.86
C GLU A 116 -18.83 18.60 -17.68
N ASP A 117 -20.12 18.89 -17.83
CA ASP A 117 -20.66 20.24 -17.64
C ASP A 117 -20.81 20.63 -16.16
N LEU A 118 -21.03 19.63 -15.29
CA LEU A 118 -21.15 19.81 -13.83
C LEU A 118 -19.79 19.89 -13.13
N LEU A 119 -18.73 19.37 -13.77
CA LEU A 119 -17.36 19.52 -13.32
C LEU A 119 -16.87 20.87 -13.84
N THR A 120 -17.18 21.96 -13.12
CA THR A 120 -16.85 23.36 -13.45
C THR A 120 -15.59 23.50 -14.33
N ASN A 121 -15.78 24.06 -15.53
CA ASN A 121 -14.71 24.43 -16.48
C ASN A 121 -13.73 25.46 -15.91
N GLU A 122 -14.05 26.08 -14.78
CA GLU A 122 -13.08 26.82 -13.99
C GLU A 122 -12.19 25.80 -13.25
N ASN A 123 -11.24 25.23 -13.99
CA ASN A 123 -9.96 24.88 -13.41
C ASN A 123 -9.37 26.17 -12.86
N ILE A 124 -9.80 26.61 -11.67
CA ILE A 124 -9.09 27.64 -10.92
C ILE A 124 -7.80 26.98 -10.48
N VAL A 125 -6.84 26.94 -11.39
CA VAL A 125 -5.46 26.61 -11.11
C VAL A 125 -4.95 27.81 -10.32
N VAL A 126 -5.20 27.79 -9.02
CA VAL A 126 -4.58 28.74 -8.10
C VAL A 126 -3.10 28.39 -8.08
N VAL A 127 -2.34 28.99 -9.00
CA VAL A 127 -0.88 28.96 -8.97
C VAL A 127 -0.48 29.87 -7.81
N ASP A 128 -0.35 29.27 -6.64
CA ASP A 128 0.18 29.99 -5.50
C ASP A 128 1.67 30.25 -5.73
N ILE A 129 2.00 31.46 -6.16
CA ILE A 129 3.36 31.93 -6.42
C ILE A 129 4.21 31.83 -5.13
N LYS A 130 3.58 31.88 -3.93
CA LYS A 130 4.23 31.69 -2.63
C LYS A 130 4.37 30.22 -2.20
N ALA A 131 3.85 29.25 -2.96
CA ALA A 131 4.07 27.83 -2.65
C ALA A 131 5.56 27.44 -2.70
N LYS A 132 6.34 28.11 -3.57
CA LYS A 132 7.77 27.88 -3.73
C LYS A 132 8.59 28.26 -2.47
N SER A 133 8.08 29.15 -1.62
CA SER A 133 8.77 29.57 -0.39
C SER A 133 8.51 28.68 0.82
N ARG A 134 7.64 27.65 0.72
CA ARG A 134 7.29 26.74 1.82
C ARG A 134 7.88 25.34 1.69
N ASN A 135 9.15 25.25 1.28
CA ASN A 135 9.93 23.99 1.31
C ASN A 135 10.00 23.33 2.71
N TYR A 136 9.60 24.03 3.77
CA TYR A 136 9.66 23.59 5.16
C TYR A 136 8.64 22.52 5.60
N GLU A 137 7.70 22.11 4.74
CA GLU A 137 6.65 21.15 5.15
C GLU A 137 6.92 19.69 4.76
N ASN A 138 7.88 19.43 3.87
CA ASN A 138 8.26 18.07 3.48
C ASN A 138 9.37 17.54 4.38
N LEU A 139 9.22 16.31 4.86
CA LEU A 139 10.28 15.64 5.63
C LEU A 139 11.51 15.43 4.77
N SER A 140 12.68 15.43 5.41
CA SER A 140 13.96 15.23 4.73
C SER A 140 14.09 13.80 4.20
N LYS A 141 14.68 13.63 3.02
CA LYS A 141 15.02 12.30 2.47
C LYS A 141 16.08 11.58 3.32
N TRP A 142 16.88 12.34 4.08
CA TRP A 142 17.93 11.81 4.94
C TRP A 142 17.43 10.89 6.06
N TYR A 143 16.13 10.92 6.38
CA TYR A 143 15.55 9.94 7.30
C TYR A 143 15.65 8.49 6.81
N PHE A 144 15.88 8.24 5.50
CA PHE A 144 16.15 6.91 4.96
C PHE A 144 17.62 6.47 5.07
N ALA A 145 18.54 7.35 5.50
CA ALA A 145 19.94 6.98 5.62
C ALA A 145 20.19 5.88 6.66
N PRO A 146 19.57 5.87 7.86
CA PRO A 146 19.79 4.80 8.83
C PRO A 146 19.33 3.40 8.36
N PRO A 147 18.13 3.22 7.76
CA PRO A 147 17.77 1.95 7.13
C PRO A 147 18.75 1.47 6.05
N ILE A 148 19.25 2.40 5.21
CA ILE A 148 20.25 2.09 4.19
C ILE A 148 21.56 1.66 4.85
N LEU A 149 21.98 2.33 5.94
CA LEU A 149 23.19 1.98 6.67
C LEU A 149 23.06 0.60 7.33
N LEU A 150 21.90 0.26 7.90
CA LEU A 150 21.62 -1.09 8.40
C LEU A 150 21.73 -2.13 7.29
N PHE A 151 21.13 -1.86 6.12
CA PHE A 151 21.28 -2.75 4.97
C PHE A 151 22.75 -2.94 4.57
N LEU A 152 23.53 -1.86 4.49
CA LEU A 152 24.95 -1.94 4.15
C LEU A 152 25.74 -2.75 5.17
N LEU A 153 25.48 -2.56 6.48
CA LEU A 153 26.10 -3.37 7.53
C LEU A 153 25.83 -4.87 7.35
N VAL A 154 24.57 -5.24 7.15
CA VAL A 154 24.16 -6.63 6.92
C VAL A 154 24.77 -7.17 5.63
N PHE A 155 24.82 -6.36 4.56
CA PHE A 155 25.42 -6.74 3.29
C PHE A 155 26.93 -7.03 3.43
N PHE A 156 27.69 -6.19 4.16
CA PHE A 156 29.10 -6.45 4.39
C PHE A 156 29.35 -7.67 5.28
N MET A 157 28.50 -7.89 6.29
CA MET A 157 28.55 -9.12 7.10
C MET A 157 28.26 -10.36 6.24
N ALA A 158 27.29 -10.26 5.32
CA ALA A 158 26.98 -11.32 4.39
C ALA A 158 28.16 -11.65 3.46
N LEU A 159 28.89 -10.66 2.95
CA LEU A 159 30.08 -10.91 2.13
C LEU A 159 31.13 -11.75 2.89
N ARG A 160 31.28 -11.52 4.20
CA ARG A 160 32.16 -12.32 5.05
C ARG A 160 31.64 -13.75 5.25
N ASN A 161 30.32 -13.92 5.39
CA ASN A 161 29.67 -15.18 5.73
C ASN A 161 28.98 -15.86 4.52
N TRP A 162 29.47 -15.64 3.29
CA TRP A 162 28.77 -15.97 2.04
C TRP A 162 28.20 -17.40 1.90
N LYS A 163 28.73 -18.39 2.64
CA LYS A 163 28.24 -19.77 2.65
C LYS A 163 26.92 -19.95 3.40
N GLU A 164 26.63 -19.08 4.37
CA GLU A 164 25.45 -19.15 5.26
C GLU A 164 24.40 -18.08 4.90
N VAL A 165 24.62 -17.33 3.82
CA VAL A 165 23.79 -16.19 3.45
C VAL A 165 22.60 -16.61 2.60
N GLU A 166 21.41 -16.24 3.05
CA GLU A 166 20.21 -16.25 2.21
C GLU A 166 20.18 -15.01 1.29
N ILE A 167 20.68 -15.16 0.06
CA ILE A 167 20.75 -14.08 -0.94
C ILE A 167 19.36 -13.47 -1.20
N ILE A 168 18.30 -14.30 -1.21
CA ILE A 168 16.92 -13.85 -1.42
C ILE A 168 16.49 -12.88 -0.30
N GLY A 169 16.90 -13.12 0.94
CA GLY A 169 16.62 -12.25 2.09
C GLY A 169 17.26 -10.87 1.94
N LEU A 170 18.51 -10.80 1.46
CA LEU A 170 19.21 -9.53 1.19
C LEU A 170 18.57 -8.75 0.05
N ILE A 171 18.25 -9.43 -1.06
CA ILE A 171 17.57 -8.80 -2.20
C ILE A 171 16.22 -8.23 -1.77
N SER A 172 15.47 -8.99 -0.97
CA SER A 172 14.16 -8.57 -0.44
C SER A 172 14.28 -7.36 0.49
N PHE A 173 15.33 -7.31 1.31
CA PHE A 173 15.60 -6.17 2.18
C PHE A 173 15.87 -4.90 1.35
N LEU A 174 16.78 -4.97 0.37
CA LEU A 174 17.09 -3.84 -0.51
C LEU A 174 15.85 -3.38 -1.29
N PHE A 175 15.13 -4.32 -1.90
CA PHE A 175 13.93 -4.05 -2.66
C PHE A 175 12.87 -3.33 -1.82
N THR A 176 12.68 -3.77 -0.57
CA THR A 176 11.70 -3.16 0.32
C THR A 176 12.06 -1.71 0.70
N ILE A 177 13.34 -1.43 0.98
CA ILE A 177 13.81 -0.04 1.21
C ILE A 177 13.52 0.83 -0.02
N ILE A 178 13.84 0.32 -1.21
CA ILE A 178 13.62 1.03 -2.48
C ILE A 178 12.14 1.36 -2.66
N VAL A 179 11.25 0.37 -2.48
CA VAL A 179 9.79 0.56 -2.61
C VAL A 179 9.29 1.62 -1.63
N LEU A 180 9.67 1.53 -0.36
CA LEU A 180 9.24 2.50 0.67
C LEU A 180 9.79 3.90 0.42
N PHE A 181 11.02 4.02 -0.08
CA PHE A 181 11.59 5.30 -0.49
C PHE A 181 10.80 5.91 -1.66
N PHE A 182 10.45 5.13 -2.67
CA PHE A 182 9.61 5.60 -3.78
C PHE A 182 8.19 5.95 -3.31
N SER A 183 7.61 5.20 -2.39
CA SER A 183 6.32 5.55 -1.76
C SER A 183 6.39 6.90 -1.05
N PHE A 184 7.46 7.16 -0.29
CA PHE A 184 7.70 8.46 0.35
C PHE A 184 7.80 9.60 -0.68
N LEU A 185 8.53 9.38 -1.79
CA LEU A 185 8.64 10.37 -2.87
C LEU A 185 7.29 10.62 -3.56
N SER A 186 6.49 9.58 -3.78
CA SER A 186 5.17 9.70 -4.40
C SER A 186 4.23 10.57 -3.57
N ILE A 187 4.20 10.36 -2.25
CA ILE A 187 3.36 11.13 -1.33
C ILE A 187 3.83 12.59 -1.22
N SER A 188 5.13 12.83 -1.13
CA SER A 188 5.66 14.20 -1.03
C SER A 188 5.42 15.04 -2.31
N LYS A 189 5.37 14.39 -3.48
CA LYS A 189 5.16 15.04 -4.78
C LYS A 189 3.71 15.02 -5.29
N SER A 190 2.77 14.39 -4.58
CA SER A 190 1.40 14.24 -5.06
C SER A 190 0.70 15.60 -5.23
N LYS A 191 0.17 15.88 -6.42
CA LYS A 191 -0.61 17.10 -6.73
C LYS A 191 -1.89 17.16 -5.89
N GLN A 192 -2.27 18.35 -5.42
CA GLN A 192 -3.50 18.57 -4.66
C GLN A 192 -4.67 18.84 -5.62
N ASN A 193 -5.78 18.12 -5.43
CA ASN A 193 -7.05 18.46 -6.06
C ASN A 193 -7.86 19.29 -5.05
N LEU A 194 -8.02 20.57 -5.33
CA LEU A 194 -8.76 21.52 -4.50
C LEU A 194 -10.16 21.66 -5.10
N ASN A 195 -11.06 20.72 -4.81
CA ASN A 195 -12.43 20.81 -5.31
C ASN A 195 -13.43 20.62 -4.15
N GLY A 196 -14.35 21.58 -4.00
CA GLY A 196 -15.36 21.62 -2.93
C GLY A 196 -14.83 22.05 -1.56
N GLY A 197 -15.21 23.24 -1.10
CA GLY A 197 -14.89 23.81 0.22
C GLY A 197 -13.89 24.98 0.20
N ASN A 198 -13.54 25.51 1.38
CA ASN A 198 -12.56 26.59 1.50
C ASN A 198 -11.14 26.09 1.15
N ILE A 199 -10.55 26.65 0.09
CA ILE A 199 -9.25 26.26 -0.46
C ILE A 199 -8.15 26.23 0.60
N LYS A 200 -8.17 27.17 1.55
CA LYS A 200 -7.17 27.25 2.63
C LYS A 200 -7.23 26.03 3.56
N ASP A 201 -8.43 25.62 3.94
CA ASP A 201 -8.63 24.54 4.92
C ASP A 201 -8.30 23.17 4.31
N ILE A 202 -8.75 22.92 3.07
CA ILE A 202 -8.43 21.70 2.30
C ILE A 202 -6.92 21.55 2.13
N ARG A 203 -6.23 22.66 1.89
CA ARG A 203 -4.78 22.68 1.73
C ARG A 203 -4.05 22.37 3.03
N VAL A 204 -4.46 22.96 4.15
CA VAL A 204 -3.89 22.64 5.47
C VAL A 204 -4.12 21.17 5.84
N GLN A 205 -5.33 20.64 5.60
CA GLN A 205 -5.66 19.25 5.85
C GLN A 205 -4.80 18.29 5.01
N SER A 206 -4.66 18.56 3.71
CA SER A 206 -3.84 17.72 2.83
C SER A 206 -2.34 17.80 3.16
N MET A 207 -1.83 18.94 3.61
CA MET A 207 -0.45 19.09 4.08
C MET A 207 -0.21 18.28 5.35
N LYS A 208 -1.12 18.36 6.35
CA LYS A 208 -1.08 17.53 7.57
C LYS A 208 -1.14 16.04 7.25
N PHE A 209 -2.05 15.63 6.36
CA PHE A 209 -2.20 14.25 5.93
C PHE A 209 -0.93 13.71 5.27
N ARG A 210 -0.32 14.45 4.33
CA ARG A 210 0.94 14.05 3.70
C ARG A 210 2.07 13.91 4.72
N ARG A 211 2.20 14.87 5.64
CA ARG A 211 3.23 14.81 6.69
C ARG A 211 3.07 13.55 7.54
N ILE A 212 1.85 13.21 7.96
CA ILE A 212 1.60 12.01 8.77
C ILE A 212 1.85 10.73 7.96
N MET A 213 1.46 10.69 6.69
CA MET A 213 1.78 9.57 5.81
C MET A 213 3.29 9.40 5.61
N SER A 214 4.03 10.50 5.46
CA SER A 214 5.49 10.47 5.35
C SER A 214 6.15 10.01 6.66
N ILE A 215 5.66 10.44 7.83
CA ILE A 215 6.12 9.93 9.13
C ILE A 215 5.86 8.43 9.23
N PHE A 216 4.65 7.99 8.87
CA PHE A 216 4.30 6.57 8.86
C PHE A 216 5.24 5.74 7.99
N ILE A 217 5.49 6.17 6.75
CA ILE A 217 6.41 5.45 5.84
C ILE A 217 7.83 5.40 6.42
N ILE A 218 8.31 6.50 7.01
CA ILE A 218 9.63 6.49 7.66
C ILE A 218 9.64 5.49 8.81
N THR A 219 8.69 5.57 9.73
CA THR A 219 8.63 4.68 10.90
C THR A 219 8.50 3.21 10.51
N ILE A 220 7.66 2.87 9.52
CA ILE A 220 7.52 1.48 9.05
C ILE A 220 8.81 1.01 8.37
N THR A 221 9.54 1.88 7.67
CA THR A 221 10.83 1.54 7.06
C THR A 221 11.85 1.15 8.14
N TYR A 222 11.85 1.83 9.29
CA TYR A 222 12.76 1.47 10.40
C TYR A 222 12.38 0.12 11.01
N ALA A 223 11.08 -0.10 11.27
CA ALA A 223 10.61 -1.37 11.82
C ALA A 223 10.97 -2.55 10.90
N ILE A 224 10.72 -2.39 9.59
CA ILE A 224 11.05 -3.38 8.57
C ILE A 224 12.57 -3.58 8.46
N ALA A 225 13.37 -2.51 8.51
CA ALA A 225 14.82 -2.63 8.44
C ALA A 225 15.41 -3.38 9.65
N ILE A 226 14.90 -3.12 10.85
CA ILE A 226 15.29 -3.86 12.06
C ILE A 226 14.89 -5.33 11.94
N LEU A 227 13.67 -5.61 11.45
CA LEU A 227 13.18 -6.96 11.23
C LEU A 227 14.10 -7.73 10.25
N PHE A 228 14.36 -7.17 9.07
CA PHE A 228 15.26 -7.80 8.10
C PHE A 228 16.68 -7.95 8.64
N THR A 229 17.18 -6.98 9.41
CA THR A 229 18.49 -7.08 10.06
C THR A 229 18.54 -8.25 11.02
N ALA A 230 17.55 -8.38 11.91
CA ALA A 230 17.49 -9.48 12.87
C ALA A 230 17.43 -10.85 12.18
N THR A 231 16.54 -11.01 11.19
CA THR A 231 16.42 -12.28 10.44
C THR A 231 17.72 -12.63 9.70
N ASN A 232 18.36 -11.68 9.02
CA ASN A 232 19.60 -11.96 8.31
C ASN A 232 20.77 -12.29 9.28
N LEU A 233 20.84 -11.63 10.43
CA LEU A 233 21.84 -11.96 11.45
C LEU A 233 21.58 -13.32 12.10
N GLY A 234 20.32 -13.69 12.30
CA GLY A 234 19.91 -15.00 12.79
C GLY A 234 20.29 -16.11 11.82
N ASN A 235 20.00 -15.93 10.53
CA ASN A 235 20.40 -16.86 9.46
C ASN A 235 21.92 -17.07 9.37
N MET A 236 22.71 -16.02 9.63
CA MET A 236 24.18 -16.11 9.70
C MET A 236 24.71 -16.57 11.07
N ASN A 237 23.84 -17.04 11.98
CA ASN A 237 24.17 -17.48 13.33
C ASN A 237 24.92 -16.43 14.20
N LEU A 238 24.77 -15.13 13.88
CA LEU A 238 25.45 -14.03 14.59
C LEU A 238 24.69 -13.58 15.85
N ILE A 239 23.41 -13.91 15.95
CA ILE A 239 22.58 -13.68 17.14
C ILE A 239 21.90 -14.99 17.54
N SER A 240 21.54 -15.12 18.82
CA SER A 240 20.81 -16.29 19.29
C SER A 240 19.42 -16.37 18.66
N THR A 241 18.94 -17.58 18.39
CA THR A 241 17.59 -17.86 17.89
C THR A 241 16.50 -17.25 18.79
N LYS A 242 16.73 -17.24 20.11
CA LYS A 242 15.84 -16.58 21.07
C LYS A 242 15.76 -15.07 20.84
N ASN A 243 16.90 -14.40 20.65
CA ASN A 243 16.95 -12.95 20.42
C ASN A 243 16.34 -12.58 19.07
N GLU A 244 16.64 -13.35 18.02
CA GLU A 244 16.02 -13.20 16.71
C GLU A 244 14.49 -13.29 16.82
N PHE A 245 13.98 -14.33 17.47
CA PHE A 245 12.54 -14.53 17.65
C PHE A 245 11.87 -13.38 18.40
N ILE A 246 12.50 -12.89 19.48
CA ILE A 246 11.96 -11.77 20.26
C ILE A 246 11.92 -10.49 19.43
N ILE A 247 13.00 -10.17 18.71
CA ILE A 247 13.09 -8.94 17.91
C ILE A 247 12.09 -8.98 16.76
N THR A 248 12.07 -10.08 15.99
CA THR A 248 11.16 -10.25 14.84
C THR A 248 9.70 -10.17 15.28
N THR A 249 9.31 -10.90 16.33
CA THR A 249 7.94 -10.87 16.85
C THR A 249 7.54 -9.47 17.33
N THR A 250 8.42 -8.78 18.05
CA THR A 250 8.16 -7.42 18.54
C THR A 250 7.98 -6.43 17.39
N MET A 251 8.82 -6.49 16.36
CA MET A 251 8.74 -5.60 15.20
C MET A 251 7.50 -5.88 14.34
N ILE A 252 7.07 -7.14 14.23
CA ILE A 252 5.81 -7.50 13.56
C ILE A 252 4.63 -6.89 14.30
N ILE A 253 4.54 -7.08 15.63
CA ILE A 253 3.46 -6.52 16.45
C ILE A 253 3.42 -5.00 16.34
N PHE A 254 4.59 -4.34 16.44
CA PHE A 254 4.70 -2.89 16.28
C PHE A 254 4.20 -2.43 14.91
N SER A 255 4.60 -3.12 13.84
CA SER A 255 4.19 -2.80 12.46
C SER A 255 2.68 -2.95 12.24
N VAL A 256 2.06 -3.97 12.84
CA VAL A 256 0.61 -4.19 12.79
C VAL A 256 -0.13 -3.08 13.53
N ILE A 257 0.30 -2.74 14.76
CA ILE A 257 -0.30 -1.67 15.56
C ILE A 257 -0.20 -0.32 14.83
N LEU A 258 0.97 -0.01 14.28
CA LEU A 258 1.20 1.22 13.54
C LEU A 258 0.31 1.31 12.29
N SER A 259 0.19 0.21 11.55
CA SER A 259 -0.69 0.13 10.36
C SER A 259 -2.16 0.34 10.74
N PHE A 260 -2.61 -0.28 11.83
CA PHE A 260 -3.97 -0.09 12.34
C PHE A 260 -4.23 1.36 12.76
N ALA A 261 -3.28 1.98 13.48
CA ALA A 261 -3.36 3.38 13.88
C ALA A 261 -3.48 4.31 12.66
N LEU A 262 -2.74 4.03 11.58
CA LEU A 262 -2.82 4.80 10.34
C LEU A 262 -4.18 4.66 9.66
N VAL A 263 -4.75 3.45 9.62
CA VAL A 263 -6.09 3.21 9.05
C VAL A 263 -7.13 4.02 9.82
N VAL A 264 -7.10 3.98 11.16
CA VAL A 264 -8.01 4.75 12.01
C VAL A 264 -7.83 6.25 11.77
N TYR A 265 -6.59 6.74 11.73
CA TYR A 265 -6.29 8.13 11.44
C TYR A 265 -6.81 8.56 10.06
N SER A 266 -6.56 7.75 9.04
CA SER A 266 -6.98 8.02 7.65
C SER A 266 -8.49 8.04 7.51
N TYR A 267 -9.20 7.22 8.30
CA TYR A 267 -10.66 7.23 8.35
C TYR A 267 -11.21 8.49 9.03
N LYS A 268 -10.62 8.92 10.17
CA LYS A 268 -11.06 10.09 10.93
C LYS A 268 -10.75 11.42 10.25
N VAL A 269 -9.55 11.56 9.68
CA VAL A 269 -9.09 12.84 9.09
C VAL A 269 -9.42 12.93 7.61
N GLY A 270 -9.49 11.81 6.90
CA GLY A 270 -9.79 11.78 5.47
C GLY A 270 -8.67 12.34 4.59
N GLN A 271 -8.67 11.94 3.31
CA GLN A 271 -7.88 12.61 2.29
C GLN A 271 -8.69 13.82 1.79
N SER A 272 -8.15 15.03 1.97
CA SER A 272 -8.52 16.29 1.28
C SER A 272 -9.97 16.35 0.76
N GLY A 273 -10.88 16.99 1.51
CA GLY A 273 -12.29 17.14 1.12
C GLY A 273 -13.21 16.00 1.58
N LYS A 274 -12.73 15.10 2.45
CA LYS A 274 -13.61 14.23 3.25
C LYS A 274 -14.10 15.03 4.47
N ASN A 275 -15.21 15.73 4.27
CA ASN A 275 -16.33 15.84 5.22
C ASN A 275 -17.59 16.17 4.44
#